data_AF-A0A9E4KP94-F1
#
_entry.id   AF-A0A9E4KP94-F1
#
_cell.length_a   1.000
_cell.length_b   1.000
_cell.length_c   1.000
_cell.angle_alpha   90.00
_cell.angle_beta   90.00
_cell.angle_gamma   90.00
#
_symmetry.space_group_name_H-M   'P 1'
#
loop_
_entity.id
_entity.type
_entity.pdbx_description
1 polymer ?
#
loop_
_entity_poly.entity_id
_entity_poly.type
_entity_poly.pdbx_seq_one_letter_code
_entity_poly.pdbx_strand_id
1 'polypeptide(L)'
;MNCPTCGSENPPEAEYCANCGVPLSDSSGRPEGGEPVVYCTNCGAENVHGAMSCASCGEPLQALPAERGGTSPASNSDAHPYYPPSGYTPTTGVLIPRNLDGLLGETFRIYRENFWNFYLIALVSQIPSLIGEIVPMPLGASILFFIAGVVMSILAAGAMVYAVAYQYLGRKTTVGQCYVRAWNRVLSLIGTTILFILASVILIATVIGIPLFFYILVRWFFYTEAIIIEGRRGPKEALGRSYGLVRGSWWRVFGIGVVFVVLLILASLLVSIPGSIVSGFNFIAGTILVSVFVSTVTPIAFIGGALVYFDLRIRNETYTLGRMASEVDA
;
A
#
# COMPACT_ATOMS: atom_id res chain seq x y z
N MET A 1 -2.30 -42.17 3.21
CA MET A 1 -0.95 -42.19 2.59
C MET A 1 -0.21 -40.93 2.97
N ASN A 2 1.11 -41.00 3.13
CA ASN A 2 1.90 -39.82 3.46
C ASN A 2 2.37 -39.14 2.18
N CYS A 3 2.31 -37.80 2.15
CA CYS A 3 2.80 -37.04 1.03
C CYS A 3 4.33 -37.22 0.90
N PRO A 4 4.86 -37.62 -0.26
CA PRO A 4 6.31 -37.83 -0.44
C PRO A 4 7.11 -36.52 -0.35
N THR A 5 6.44 -35.38 -0.50
CA THR A 5 7.08 -34.05 -0.48
C THR A 5 7.09 -33.42 0.90
N CYS A 6 5.97 -33.44 1.64
CA CYS A 6 5.86 -32.74 2.93
C CYS A 6 5.56 -33.65 4.13
N GLY A 7 5.39 -34.95 3.92
CA GLY A 7 5.19 -35.93 4.98
C GLY A 7 3.81 -35.92 5.65
N SER A 8 2.90 -35.01 5.28
CA SER A 8 1.56 -34.95 5.89
C SER A 8 0.73 -36.18 5.54
N GLU A 9 -0.05 -36.65 6.50
CA GLU A 9 -0.96 -37.78 6.33
C GLU A 9 -2.22 -37.34 5.56
N ASN A 10 -2.54 -38.04 4.48
CA ASN A 10 -3.68 -37.77 3.61
C ASN A 10 -4.57 -39.02 3.48
N PRO A 11 -5.88 -38.87 3.18
CA PRO A 11 -6.76 -39.98 2.85
C PRO A 11 -6.19 -40.83 1.69
N PRO A 12 -6.41 -42.16 1.66
CA PRO A 12 -5.88 -43.02 0.61
C PRO A 12 -6.37 -42.67 -0.82
N GLU A 13 -7.50 -41.98 -0.91
CA GLU A 13 -8.18 -41.63 -2.17
C GLU A 13 -7.84 -40.20 -2.64
N ALA A 14 -6.97 -39.49 -1.92
CA ALA A 14 -6.65 -38.11 -2.23
C ALA A 14 -5.73 -38.02 -3.46
N GLU A 15 -6.21 -37.39 -4.54
CA GLU A 15 -5.39 -37.11 -5.74
C GLU A 15 -4.34 -36.02 -5.49
N TYR A 16 -4.59 -35.15 -4.51
CA TYR A 16 -3.71 -34.04 -4.13
C TYR A 16 -3.55 -33.98 -2.61
N CYS A 17 -2.38 -33.56 -2.17
CA CYS A 17 -2.07 -33.39 -0.76
C CYS A 17 -2.88 -32.22 -0.17
N ALA A 18 -3.69 -32.47 0.86
CA ALA A 18 -4.50 -31.45 1.53
C ALA A 18 -3.68 -30.36 2.25
N ASN A 19 -2.42 -30.66 2.59
CA ASN A 19 -1.51 -29.71 3.23
C ASN A 19 -0.72 -28.83 2.22
N CYS A 20 -0.06 -29.44 1.22
CA CYS A 20 0.86 -28.73 0.32
C CYS A 20 0.41 -28.68 -1.16
N GLY A 21 -0.68 -29.35 -1.53
CA GLY A 21 -1.29 -29.27 -2.86
C GLY A 21 -0.62 -30.07 -3.96
N VAL A 22 0.49 -30.77 -3.69
CA VAL A 22 1.14 -31.62 -4.71
C VAL A 22 0.29 -32.85 -5.05
N PRO A 23 0.28 -33.31 -6.31
CA PRO A 23 -0.41 -34.54 -6.68
C PRO A 23 0.21 -35.74 -5.95
N LEU A 24 -0.64 -36.60 -5.42
CA LEU A 24 -0.26 -37.81 -4.69
C LEU A 24 -0.29 -39.07 -5.59
N SER A 25 -0.88 -38.96 -6.77
CA SER A 25 -0.81 -39.96 -7.83
C SER A 25 -0.07 -39.39 -9.04
N ASP A 26 0.97 -40.11 -9.46
CA ASP A 26 1.70 -39.81 -10.69
C ASP A 26 0.83 -40.20 -11.89
N SER A 27 -0.06 -39.29 -12.29
CA SER A 27 -0.97 -39.47 -13.43
C SER A 27 -0.46 -38.76 -14.70
N SER A 28 0.76 -38.23 -14.69
CA SER A 28 1.42 -37.75 -15.90
C SER A 28 2.37 -38.82 -16.44
N GLY A 29 1.85 -39.73 -17.26
CA GLY A 29 2.63 -40.81 -17.89
C GLY A 29 3.74 -40.30 -18.82
N ARG A 30 4.88 -39.89 -18.25
CA ARG A 30 6.12 -39.63 -18.99
C ARG A 30 7.10 -40.78 -18.76
N PRO A 31 7.61 -41.44 -19.81
CA PRO A 31 8.63 -42.46 -19.65
C PRO A 31 9.92 -41.83 -19.09
N GLU A 32 10.55 -42.54 -18.16
CA GLU A 32 11.83 -42.16 -17.55
C GLU A 32 12.89 -41.96 -18.63
N GLY A 33 13.44 -40.74 -18.75
CA GLY A 33 14.54 -40.43 -19.68
C GLY A 33 14.39 -39.17 -20.54
N GLY A 34 13.33 -38.36 -20.38
CA GLY A 34 13.19 -37.09 -21.09
C GLY A 34 14.11 -36.01 -20.54
N GLU A 35 14.78 -35.27 -21.42
CA GLU A 35 15.53 -34.05 -21.06
C GLU A 35 14.63 -33.07 -20.29
N PRO A 36 15.18 -32.34 -19.30
CA PRO A 36 14.42 -31.35 -18.55
C PRO A 36 13.77 -30.34 -19.51
N VAL A 37 12.60 -29.84 -19.15
CA VAL A 37 11.85 -28.85 -19.92
C VAL A 37 11.65 -27.59 -19.10
N VAL A 38 11.57 -26.45 -19.78
CA VAL A 38 11.32 -25.13 -19.18
C VAL A 38 10.00 -24.59 -19.69
N TYR A 39 9.15 -24.12 -18.77
CA TYR A 39 7.85 -23.53 -19.10
C TYR A 39 7.98 -22.01 -19.26
N CYS A 40 7.39 -21.48 -20.32
CA CYS A 40 7.36 -20.04 -20.56
C CYS A 40 6.47 -19.34 -19.51
N THR A 41 7.01 -18.37 -18.79
CA THR A 41 6.26 -17.61 -17.76
C THR A 41 5.26 -16.62 -18.34
N ASN A 42 5.34 -16.33 -19.64
CA ASN A 42 4.41 -15.45 -20.34
C ASN A 42 3.18 -16.22 -20.87
N CYS A 43 3.39 -17.33 -21.59
CA CYS A 43 2.30 -18.06 -22.26
C CYS A 43 2.06 -19.51 -21.77
N GLY A 44 2.90 -20.04 -20.88
CA GLY A 44 2.78 -21.40 -20.34
C GLY A 44 3.27 -22.54 -21.25
N ALA A 45 3.78 -22.23 -22.45
CA ALA A 45 4.26 -23.25 -23.39
C ALA A 45 5.50 -24.00 -22.85
N GLU A 46 5.55 -25.31 -23.10
CA GLU A 46 6.72 -26.17 -22.84
C GLU A 46 7.82 -25.89 -23.86
N ASN A 47 9.05 -25.72 -23.40
CA ASN A 47 10.23 -25.50 -24.23
C ASN A 47 11.36 -26.44 -23.77
N VAL A 48 12.28 -26.76 -24.69
CA VAL A 48 13.47 -27.56 -24.37
C VAL A 48 14.41 -26.78 -23.44
N HIS A 49 15.07 -27.49 -22.52
CA HIS A 49 16.03 -26.86 -21.61
C HIS A 49 17.22 -26.27 -22.38
N GLY A 50 17.52 -25.00 -22.14
CA GLY A 50 18.54 -24.22 -22.86
C GLY A 50 18.01 -23.38 -24.04
N ALA A 51 16.70 -23.42 -24.34
CA ALA A 51 16.09 -22.51 -25.31
C ALA A 51 16.26 -21.05 -24.85
N MET A 52 16.73 -20.16 -25.72
CA MET A 52 16.92 -18.73 -25.41
C MET A 52 15.63 -17.91 -25.52
N SER A 53 14.63 -18.42 -26.22
CA SER A 53 13.33 -17.77 -26.43
C SER A 53 12.22 -18.80 -26.58
N CYS A 54 11.01 -18.46 -26.12
CA CYS A 54 9.82 -19.30 -26.21
C CYS A 54 9.43 -19.53 -27.68
N ALA A 55 9.32 -20.81 -28.07
CA ALA A 55 8.93 -21.20 -29.42
C ALA A 55 7.50 -20.80 -29.80
N SER A 56 6.64 -20.54 -28.81
CA SER A 56 5.22 -20.23 -29.03
C SER A 56 4.89 -18.75 -29.02
N CYS A 57 5.62 -17.90 -28.28
CA CYS A 57 5.31 -16.47 -28.14
C CYS A 57 6.51 -15.53 -28.29
N GLY A 58 7.73 -16.05 -28.45
CA GLY A 58 8.95 -15.25 -28.67
C GLY A 58 9.58 -14.63 -27.42
N GLU A 59 9.00 -14.83 -26.23
CA GLU A 59 9.54 -14.28 -24.97
C GLU A 59 10.92 -14.89 -24.64
N PRO A 60 11.94 -14.09 -24.26
CA PRO A 60 13.24 -14.61 -23.85
C PRO A 60 13.14 -15.47 -22.58
N LEU A 61 13.75 -16.66 -22.62
CA LEU A 61 13.84 -17.59 -21.50
C LEU A 61 15.22 -17.39 -20.85
N GLN A 62 15.26 -17.02 -19.56
CA GLN A 62 16.48 -16.58 -18.88
C GLN A 62 17.63 -17.60 -18.98
N ALA A 63 18.73 -17.20 -19.61
CA ALA A 63 19.98 -17.96 -19.59
C ALA A 63 20.77 -17.62 -18.32
N LEU A 64 21.01 -18.60 -17.45
CA LEU A 64 21.95 -18.45 -16.33
C LEU A 64 23.40 -18.54 -16.87
N PRO A 65 24.31 -17.63 -16.48
CA PRO A 65 25.71 -17.75 -16.83
C PRO A 65 26.37 -18.88 -16.03
N ALA A 66 27.11 -19.74 -16.72
CA ALA A 66 27.94 -20.76 -16.13
C ALA A 66 29.17 -20.10 -15.47
N GLU A 67 29.39 -20.28 -14.16
CA GLU A 67 30.73 -20.40 -13.57
C GLU A 67 30.76 -21.15 -12.21
N ARG A 68 31.61 -22.19 -12.21
CA ARG A 68 32.59 -22.64 -11.20
C ARG A 68 32.14 -22.93 -9.75
N GLY A 69 32.04 -24.24 -9.48
CA GLY A 69 32.78 -24.93 -8.41
C GLY A 69 32.78 -24.29 -7.02
N GLY A 70 31.69 -24.50 -6.28
CA GLY A 70 31.60 -24.25 -4.84
C GLY A 70 30.43 -25.06 -4.29
N THR A 71 30.65 -25.74 -3.18
CA THR A 71 29.70 -26.65 -2.52
C THR A 71 28.29 -26.07 -2.39
N SER A 72 27.31 -26.89 -2.77
CA SER A 72 25.86 -26.65 -2.68
C SER A 72 25.43 -26.19 -1.28
N PRO A 73 24.61 -25.13 -1.15
CA PRO A 73 23.64 -25.02 -0.07
C PRO A 73 22.32 -25.67 -0.50
N ALA A 74 21.83 -26.55 0.35
CA ALA A 74 20.56 -27.26 0.23
C ALA A 74 19.38 -26.32 -0.06
N SER A 75 18.61 -26.63 -1.10
CA SER A 75 17.32 -25.99 -1.39
C SER A 75 16.26 -26.54 -0.44
N ASN A 76 16.07 -25.85 0.68
CA ASN A 76 15.08 -26.20 1.70
C ASN A 76 13.66 -25.85 1.20
N SER A 77 12.80 -26.85 1.04
CA SER A 77 11.42 -26.74 0.56
C SER A 77 10.41 -26.63 1.72
N ASP A 78 10.66 -25.70 2.63
CA ASP A 78 9.66 -25.21 3.58
C ASP A 78 9.03 -23.95 2.97
N ALA A 79 8.00 -24.08 2.14
CA ALA A 79 7.24 -22.93 1.64
C ALA A 79 6.31 -22.37 2.73
N HIS A 80 6.91 -21.91 3.82
CA HIS A 80 6.36 -20.81 4.61
C HIS A 80 6.23 -19.59 3.68
N PRO A 81 5.23 -18.70 3.86
CA PRO A 81 5.30 -17.37 3.26
C PRO A 81 6.67 -16.80 3.60
N TYR A 82 7.49 -16.47 2.60
CA TYR A 82 8.83 -15.94 2.83
C TYR A 82 8.70 -14.67 3.67
N TYR A 83 8.95 -14.81 4.97
CA TYR A 83 9.14 -13.71 5.88
C TYR A 83 10.63 -13.42 5.88
N PRO A 84 11.07 -12.35 5.22
CA PRO A 84 12.47 -12.04 5.23
C PRO A 84 12.94 -11.82 6.68
N PRO A 85 14.17 -12.21 7.02
CA PRO A 85 14.71 -12.05 8.37
C PRO A 85 14.67 -10.58 8.82
N SER A 86 14.53 -10.36 10.12
CA SER A 86 14.54 -9.03 10.73
C SER A 86 15.81 -8.28 10.37
N GLY A 87 15.68 -7.24 9.52
CA GLY A 87 16.80 -6.47 8.98
C GLY A 87 16.98 -6.53 7.46
N TYR A 88 16.20 -7.36 6.75
CA TYR A 88 16.20 -7.40 5.28
C TYR A 88 15.58 -6.13 4.69
N THR A 89 16.36 -5.37 3.93
CA THR A 89 15.87 -4.27 3.08
C THR A 89 15.52 -4.82 1.70
N PRO A 90 14.23 -4.96 1.35
CA PRO A 90 13.86 -5.38 0.00
C PRO A 90 14.38 -4.39 -1.04
N THR A 91 14.95 -4.93 -2.11
CA THR A 91 15.34 -4.20 -3.31
C THR A 91 14.12 -3.46 -3.86
N THR A 92 14.29 -2.20 -4.25
CA THR A 92 13.27 -1.43 -4.97
C THR A 92 12.71 -2.26 -6.13
N GLY A 93 11.39 -2.31 -6.27
CA GLY A 93 10.74 -3.04 -7.36
C GLY A 93 10.43 -4.52 -7.05
N VAL A 94 10.15 -4.88 -5.80
CA VAL A 94 9.41 -6.12 -5.48
C VAL A 94 8.28 -5.84 -4.48
N LEU A 95 7.06 -6.25 -4.84
CA LEU A 95 5.90 -6.25 -3.94
C LEU A 95 5.86 -7.58 -3.18
N ILE A 96 6.05 -7.52 -1.86
CA ILE A 96 6.00 -8.69 -0.98
C ILE A 96 4.97 -8.46 0.14
N PRO A 97 4.32 -9.52 0.64
CA PRO A 97 3.51 -9.43 1.85
C PRO A 97 4.40 -9.10 3.04
N ARG A 98 3.94 -8.23 3.95
CA ARG A 98 4.74 -7.75 5.09
C ARG A 98 4.03 -7.97 6.41
N ASN A 99 4.77 -8.11 7.50
CA ASN A 99 4.22 -7.99 8.86
C ASN A 99 4.32 -6.54 9.34
N LEU A 100 3.84 -6.26 10.56
CA LEU A 100 3.85 -4.93 11.15
C LEU A 100 5.25 -4.29 11.17
N ASP A 101 6.26 -5.05 11.59
CA ASP A 101 7.67 -4.63 11.61
C ASP A 101 8.18 -4.30 10.19
N GLY A 102 7.89 -5.17 9.22
CA GLY A 102 8.23 -4.96 7.82
C GLY A 102 7.52 -3.77 7.19
N LEU A 103 6.27 -3.50 7.60
CA LEU A 103 5.49 -2.33 7.16
C LEU A 103 6.09 -1.04 7.72
N LEU A 104 6.36 -0.99 9.02
CA LEU A 104 6.96 0.18 9.66
C LEU A 104 8.34 0.49 9.07
N GLY A 105 9.21 -0.51 8.98
CA GLY A 105 10.55 -0.35 8.41
C GLY A 105 10.51 0.17 6.97
N GLU A 106 9.59 -0.36 6.16
CA GLU A 106 9.39 0.08 4.78
C GLU A 106 8.82 1.49 4.68
N THR A 107 7.86 1.85 5.53
CA THR A 107 7.31 3.21 5.58
C THR A 107 8.43 4.22 5.82
N PHE A 108 9.28 3.98 6.82
CA PHE A 108 10.39 4.87 7.12
C PHE A 108 11.48 4.86 6.02
N ARG A 109 11.71 3.71 5.38
CA ARG A 109 12.64 3.60 4.25
C ARG A 109 12.18 4.46 3.06
N ILE A 110 10.95 4.26 2.61
CA ILE A 110 10.33 5.01 1.51
C ILE A 110 10.34 6.50 1.82
N TYR A 111 9.92 6.86 3.05
CA TYR A 111 9.89 8.24 3.46
C TYR A 111 11.27 8.88 3.44
N ARG A 112 12.31 8.19 3.93
CA ARG A 112 13.69 8.69 3.96
C ARG A 112 14.29 8.85 2.56
N GLU A 113 14.07 7.87 1.68
CA GLU A 113 14.62 7.87 0.32
C GLU A 113 14.09 9.01 -0.54
N ASN A 114 12.85 9.43 -0.32
CA ASN A 114 12.19 10.47 -1.11
C ASN A 114 11.58 11.57 -0.23
N PHE A 115 12.28 11.91 0.86
CA PHE A 115 11.80 12.80 1.91
C PHE A 115 11.25 14.11 1.36
N TRP A 116 11.99 14.78 0.48
CA TRP A 116 11.62 16.09 -0.04
C TRP A 116 10.32 16.09 -0.82
N ASN A 117 10.08 15.08 -1.66
CA ASN A 117 8.84 15.02 -2.42
C ASN A 117 7.64 14.83 -1.50
N PHE A 118 7.73 13.92 -0.54
CA PHE A 118 6.66 13.70 0.43
C PHE A 118 6.44 14.92 1.33
N TYR A 119 7.51 15.48 1.90
CA TYR A 119 7.45 16.67 2.74
C TYR A 119 6.85 17.87 2.01
N LEU A 120 7.28 18.13 0.75
CA LEU A 120 6.75 19.24 -0.03
C LEU A 120 5.28 19.04 -0.42
N ILE A 121 4.83 17.82 -0.73
CA ILE A 121 3.40 17.54 -0.92
C ILE A 121 2.63 17.90 0.36
N ALA A 122 3.11 17.46 1.53
CA ALA A 122 2.44 17.78 2.78
C ALA A 122 2.48 19.29 3.08
N LEU A 123 3.60 19.96 2.87
CA LEU A 123 3.79 21.39 3.16
C LEU A 123 2.93 22.29 2.27
N VAL A 124 2.90 22.02 0.96
CA VAL A 124 2.09 22.78 0.00
C VAL A 124 0.61 22.72 0.37
N SER A 125 0.14 21.60 0.91
CA SER A 125 -1.24 21.46 1.37
C SER A 125 -1.62 22.35 2.54
N GLN A 126 -0.65 22.78 3.37
CA GLN A 126 -0.90 23.62 4.54
C GLN A 126 -1.03 25.11 4.20
N ILE A 127 -0.51 25.55 3.06
CA ILE A 127 -0.40 26.98 2.72
C ILE A 127 -1.74 27.73 2.82
N PRO A 128 -2.86 27.25 2.25
CA PRO A 128 -4.12 28.00 2.33
C PRO A 128 -4.64 28.11 3.77
N SER A 129 -4.58 27.04 4.55
CA SER A 129 -4.99 27.04 5.96
C SER A 129 -4.12 28.00 6.79
N LEU A 130 -2.80 27.97 6.57
CA LEU A 130 -1.85 28.87 7.23
C LEU A 130 -2.12 30.34 6.94
N ILE A 131 -2.37 30.70 5.67
CA ILE A 131 -2.72 32.08 5.30
C ILE A 131 -4.03 32.49 5.96
N GLY A 132 -5.04 31.62 5.94
CA GLY A 132 -6.34 31.86 6.57
C GLY A 132 -6.29 32.07 8.09
N GLU A 133 -5.28 31.48 8.74
CA GLU A 133 -5.09 31.54 10.20
C GLU A 133 -4.22 32.72 10.63
N ILE A 134 -3.15 33.03 9.89
CA ILE A 134 -2.15 34.04 10.29
C ILE A 134 -2.51 35.43 9.81
N VAL A 135 -3.16 35.56 8.66
CA VAL A 135 -3.48 36.87 8.06
C VAL A 135 -4.85 37.32 8.57
N PRO A 136 -4.96 38.49 9.23
CA PRO A 136 -6.25 39.05 9.59
C PRO A 136 -7.04 39.38 8.33
N MET A 137 -8.18 38.73 8.14
CA MET A 137 -9.04 38.90 6.96
C MET A 137 -10.52 38.95 7.38
N PRO A 138 -11.42 39.51 6.55
CA PRO A 138 -12.87 39.42 6.78
C PRO A 138 -13.35 37.97 6.81
N LEU A 139 -14.45 37.71 7.53
CA LEU A 139 -14.98 36.36 7.75
C LEU A 139 -15.15 35.54 6.46
N GLY A 140 -15.65 36.17 5.38
CA GLY A 140 -15.83 35.50 4.09
C GLY A 140 -14.52 34.99 3.48
N ALA A 141 -13.43 35.75 3.62
CA ALA A 141 -12.11 35.33 3.13
C ALA A 141 -11.54 34.20 4.00
N SER A 142 -11.67 34.26 5.33
CA SER A 142 -11.23 33.18 6.22
C SER A 142 -11.92 31.85 5.90
N ILE A 143 -13.24 31.87 5.65
CA ILE A 143 -14.00 30.68 5.24
C ILE A 143 -13.48 30.14 3.90
N LEU A 144 -13.20 31.02 2.92
CA LEU A 144 -12.66 30.61 1.63
C LEU A 144 -11.29 29.92 1.75
N PHE A 145 -10.37 30.47 2.54
CA PHE A 145 -9.05 29.88 2.77
C PHE A 145 -9.12 28.56 3.55
N PHE A 146 -10.05 28.45 4.49
CA PHE A 146 -10.32 27.18 5.18
C PHE A 146 -10.80 26.11 4.19
N ILE A 147 -11.78 26.42 3.34
CA ILE A 147 -12.28 25.50 2.31
C ILE A 147 -11.15 25.13 1.34
N ALA A 148 -10.37 26.10 0.88
CA ALA A 148 -9.21 25.86 0.03
C ALA A 148 -8.20 24.91 0.69
N GLY A 149 -7.94 25.08 1.99
CA GLY A 149 -7.08 24.19 2.78
C GLY A 149 -7.61 22.76 2.87
N VAL A 150 -8.93 22.61 3.11
CA VAL A 150 -9.59 21.28 3.10
C VAL A 150 -9.49 20.61 1.73
N VAL A 151 -9.72 21.35 0.64
CA VAL A 151 -9.56 20.78 -0.71
C VAL A 151 -8.11 20.38 -0.97
N MET A 152 -7.15 21.22 -0.57
CA MET A 152 -5.73 20.94 -0.74
C MET A 152 -5.24 19.75 0.08
N SER A 153 -5.79 19.51 1.27
CA SER A 153 -5.45 18.34 2.09
C SER A 153 -5.99 17.04 1.48
N ILE A 154 -7.20 17.07 0.90
CA ILE A 154 -7.77 15.93 0.15
C ILE A 154 -6.92 15.61 -1.09
N LEU A 155 -6.49 16.63 -1.83
CA LEU A 155 -5.61 16.46 -2.98
C LEU A 155 -4.23 15.93 -2.56
N ALA A 156 -3.69 16.41 -1.44
CA ALA A 156 -2.42 15.92 -0.90
C ALA A 156 -2.50 14.44 -0.51
N ALA A 157 -3.62 13.99 0.06
CA ALA A 157 -3.85 12.57 0.35
C ALA A 157 -3.74 11.72 -0.93
N GLY A 158 -4.40 12.14 -2.02
CA GLY A 158 -4.31 11.44 -3.30
C GLY A 158 -2.91 11.52 -3.94
N ALA A 159 -2.26 12.68 -3.86
CA ALA A 159 -0.91 12.91 -4.38
C ALA A 159 0.12 12.05 -3.63
N MET A 160 -0.03 11.85 -2.33
CA MET A 160 0.81 10.96 -1.52
C MET A 160 0.72 9.51 -2.00
N VAL A 161 -0.49 8.98 -2.15
CA VAL A 161 -0.70 7.61 -2.63
C VAL A 161 -0.06 7.41 -4.01
N TYR A 162 -0.26 8.37 -4.91
CA TYR A 162 0.36 8.34 -6.24
C TYR A 162 1.90 8.37 -6.17
N ALA A 163 2.47 9.21 -5.30
CA ALA A 163 3.91 9.29 -5.10
C ALA A 163 4.50 7.97 -4.57
N VAL A 164 3.82 7.29 -3.64
CA VAL A 164 4.22 5.97 -3.13
C VAL A 164 4.23 4.95 -4.26
N ALA A 165 3.16 4.88 -5.06
CA ALA A 165 3.07 3.93 -6.17
C ALA A 165 4.20 4.14 -7.19
N TYR A 166 4.48 5.39 -7.57
CA TYR A 166 5.56 5.70 -8.51
C TYR A 166 6.95 5.36 -7.97
N GLN A 167 7.19 5.56 -6.67
CA GLN A 167 8.46 5.16 -6.05
C GLN A 167 8.65 3.64 -6.09
N TYR A 168 7.58 2.85 -5.93
CA TYR A 168 7.63 1.39 -6.12
C TYR A 168 7.94 0.97 -7.56
N LEU A 169 7.47 1.74 -8.52
CA LEU A 169 7.77 1.54 -9.95
C LEU A 169 9.19 1.98 -10.32
N GLY A 170 9.99 2.49 -9.37
CA GLY A 170 11.34 3.01 -9.65
C GLY A 170 11.33 4.28 -10.51
N ARG A 171 10.17 4.95 -10.62
CA ARG A 171 9.99 6.15 -11.44
C ARG A 171 10.19 7.39 -10.60
N LYS A 172 10.85 8.41 -11.16
CA LYS A 172 10.97 9.73 -10.53
C LYS A 172 9.67 10.51 -10.73
N THR A 173 9.17 11.14 -9.68
CA THR A 173 8.01 12.04 -9.73
C THR A 173 8.37 13.43 -9.22
N THR A 174 7.63 14.43 -9.70
CA THR A 174 7.63 15.78 -9.14
C THR A 174 6.35 16.03 -8.35
N VAL A 175 6.43 16.94 -7.36
CA VAL A 175 5.28 17.35 -6.52
C VAL A 175 4.10 17.80 -7.38
N GLY A 176 4.36 18.63 -8.40
CA GLY A 176 3.34 19.13 -9.31
C GLY A 176 2.63 18.02 -10.09
N GLN A 177 3.37 17.02 -10.59
CA GLN A 177 2.77 15.87 -11.25
C GLN A 177 1.83 15.10 -10.31
N CYS A 178 2.23 14.87 -9.07
CA CYS A 178 1.40 14.17 -8.09
C CYS A 178 0.07 14.90 -7.85
N TYR A 179 0.11 16.23 -7.71
CA TYR A 179 -1.10 17.05 -7.59
C TYR A 179 -1.97 17.04 -8.85
N VAL A 180 -1.38 17.13 -10.04
CA VAL A 180 -2.14 17.08 -11.31
C VAL A 180 -2.89 15.75 -11.44
N ARG A 181 -2.26 14.62 -11.06
CA ARG A 181 -2.95 13.33 -11.09
C ARG A 181 -4.04 13.23 -10.02
N ALA A 182 -3.82 13.74 -8.82
CA ALA A 182 -4.86 13.82 -7.79
C ALA A 182 -6.04 14.72 -8.23
N TRP A 183 -5.74 15.82 -8.92
CA TRP A 183 -6.74 16.77 -9.43
C TRP A 183 -7.73 16.11 -10.40
N ASN A 184 -7.24 15.24 -11.29
CA ASN A 184 -8.08 14.49 -12.23
C ASN A 184 -9.10 13.56 -11.53
N ARG A 185 -8.91 13.29 -10.24
CA ARG A 185 -9.78 12.45 -9.41
C ARG A 185 -10.44 13.24 -8.26
N VAL A 186 -10.35 14.57 -8.26
CA VAL A 186 -10.81 15.42 -7.15
C VAL A 186 -12.31 15.27 -6.86
N LEU A 187 -13.14 15.16 -7.90
CA LEU A 187 -14.59 15.00 -7.73
C LEU A 187 -14.94 13.67 -7.03
N SER A 188 -14.23 12.60 -7.37
CA SER A 188 -14.40 11.29 -6.72
C SER A 188 -13.89 11.32 -5.28
N LEU A 189 -12.74 11.97 -5.03
CA LEU A 189 -12.21 12.11 -3.67
C LEU A 189 -13.15 12.94 -2.78
N ILE A 190 -13.61 14.10 -3.24
CA ILE A 190 -14.53 14.96 -2.50
C ILE A 190 -15.86 14.25 -2.29
N GLY A 191 -16.46 13.69 -3.35
CA GLY A 191 -17.74 12.99 -3.25
C GLY A 191 -17.70 11.80 -2.28
N THR A 192 -16.61 11.04 -2.29
CA THR A 192 -16.42 9.91 -1.35
C THR A 192 -16.17 10.38 0.07
N THR A 193 -15.39 11.44 0.25
CA THR A 193 -15.12 12.04 1.57
C THR A 193 -16.40 12.62 2.18
N ILE A 194 -17.22 13.32 1.39
CA ILE A 194 -18.53 13.81 1.85
C ILE A 194 -19.43 12.66 2.27
N LEU A 195 -19.53 11.60 1.44
CA LEU A 195 -20.35 10.43 1.78
C LEU A 195 -19.86 9.76 3.07
N PHE A 196 -18.54 9.61 3.21
CA PHE A 196 -17.90 9.07 4.41
C PHE A 196 -18.22 9.91 5.65
N ILE A 197 -18.10 11.24 5.58
CA ILE A 197 -18.42 12.15 6.68
C ILE A 197 -19.90 12.06 7.05
N LEU A 198 -20.81 12.11 6.07
CA LEU A 198 -22.26 12.02 6.32
C LEU A 198 -22.63 10.70 7.00
N ALA A 199 -22.11 9.58 6.51
CA ALA A 199 -22.31 8.28 7.13
C ALA A 199 -21.75 8.24 8.56
N SER A 200 -20.56 8.83 8.78
CA SER A 200 -19.93 8.90 10.10
C SER A 200 -20.75 9.70 11.10
N VAL A 201 -21.25 10.87 10.71
CA VAL A 201 -22.10 11.73 11.55
C VAL A 201 -23.39 11.00 11.95
N ILE A 202 -24.05 10.32 11.01
CA ILE A 202 -25.28 9.55 11.28
C ILE A 202 -25.01 8.41 12.26
N LEU A 203 -23.90 7.68 12.09
CA LEU A 203 -23.55 6.56 12.95
C LEU A 203 -23.20 7.03 14.37
N ILE A 204 -22.36 8.06 14.50
CA ILE A 204 -21.93 8.59 15.81
C ILE A 204 -23.09 9.21 16.58
N ALA A 205 -24.10 9.76 15.91
CA ALA A 205 -25.28 10.34 16.56
C ALA A 205 -26.11 9.32 17.36
N THR A 206 -25.88 8.01 17.17
CA THR A 206 -26.59 6.95 17.89
C THR A 206 -25.62 6.13 18.74
N VAL A 207 -26.01 5.78 19.98
CA VAL A 207 -25.15 4.96 20.88
C VAL A 207 -24.80 3.61 20.24
N ILE A 208 -25.76 2.98 19.56
CA ILE A 208 -25.59 1.71 18.84
C ILE A 208 -24.71 1.89 17.59
N GLY A 209 -24.71 3.09 17.00
CA GLY A 209 -23.91 3.38 15.81
C GLY A 209 -22.44 3.64 16.11
N ILE A 210 -22.03 3.91 17.36
CA ILE A 210 -20.61 4.08 17.71
C ILE A 210 -19.79 2.80 17.43
N PRO A 211 -20.16 1.60 17.92
CA PRO A 211 -19.46 0.36 17.52
C PRO A 211 -19.46 0.14 16.01
N LEU A 212 -20.59 0.43 15.34
CA LEU A 212 -20.72 0.27 13.89
C LEU A 212 -19.83 1.26 13.12
N PHE A 213 -19.65 2.47 13.63
CA PHE A 213 -18.75 3.47 13.07
C PHE A 213 -17.32 2.96 13.05
N PHE A 214 -16.78 2.47 14.17
CA PHE A 214 -15.41 1.93 14.20
C PHE A 214 -15.26 0.72 13.26
N TYR A 215 -16.28 -0.13 13.19
CA TYR A 215 -16.29 -1.25 12.25
C TYR A 215 -16.20 -0.81 10.79
N ILE A 216 -17.04 0.17 10.40
CA ILE A 216 -17.10 0.72 9.04
C ILE A 216 -15.85 1.55 8.72
N LEU A 217 -15.33 2.32 9.67
CA LEU A 217 -14.14 3.15 9.51
C LEU A 217 -12.95 2.32 9.02
N VAL A 218 -12.67 1.19 9.67
CA VAL A 218 -11.58 0.29 9.27
C VAL A 218 -11.81 -0.28 7.87
N ARG A 219 -13.07 -0.59 7.52
CA ARG A 219 -13.42 -1.16 6.20
C ARG A 219 -13.37 -0.15 5.07
N TRP A 220 -13.64 1.11 5.36
CA TRP A 220 -13.62 2.19 4.39
C TRP A 220 -12.28 2.91 4.31
N PHE A 221 -11.35 2.66 5.24
CA PHE A 221 -10.07 3.37 5.36
C PHE A 221 -9.31 3.51 4.02
N PHE A 222 -9.30 2.48 3.17
CA PHE A 222 -8.54 2.47 1.91
C PHE A 222 -9.31 2.99 0.69
N TYR A 223 -10.33 3.84 0.88
CA TYR A 223 -11.09 4.37 -0.25
C TYR A 223 -10.25 5.31 -1.13
N THR A 224 -9.31 6.06 -0.54
CA THR A 224 -8.42 6.98 -1.25
C THR A 224 -7.52 6.21 -2.23
N GLU A 225 -6.96 5.09 -1.76
CA GLU A 225 -6.10 4.19 -2.53
C GLU A 225 -6.88 3.55 -3.68
N ALA A 226 -8.11 3.10 -3.44
CA ALA A 226 -8.98 2.58 -4.49
C ALA A 226 -9.30 3.62 -5.58
N ILE A 227 -9.48 4.90 -5.22
CA ILE A 227 -9.75 5.96 -6.20
C ILE A 227 -8.51 6.29 -7.04
N ILE A 228 -7.36 6.41 -6.39
CA ILE A 228 -6.13 6.89 -7.02
C ILE A 228 -5.42 5.79 -7.82
N ILE A 229 -5.35 4.58 -7.28
CA ILE A 229 -4.63 3.46 -7.91
C ILE A 229 -5.56 2.72 -8.87
N GLU A 230 -6.78 2.36 -8.45
CA GLU A 230 -7.69 1.59 -9.31
C GLU A 230 -8.61 2.46 -10.18
N GLY A 231 -8.49 3.79 -10.09
CA GLY A 231 -9.24 4.71 -10.94
C GLY A 231 -10.76 4.72 -10.72
N ARG A 232 -11.25 4.24 -9.56
CA ARG A 232 -12.69 4.17 -9.24
C ARG A 232 -13.31 5.58 -9.20
N ARG A 233 -14.40 5.77 -9.95
CA ARG A 233 -15.01 7.11 -10.13
C ARG A 233 -16.15 7.38 -9.15
N GLY A 234 -16.91 6.36 -8.76
CA GLY A 234 -18.08 6.52 -7.88
C GLY A 234 -17.75 6.38 -6.38
N PRO A 235 -18.37 7.19 -5.49
CA PRO A 235 -18.23 7.04 -4.04
C PRO A 235 -18.57 5.63 -3.52
N LYS A 236 -19.68 5.08 -4.00
CA LYS A 236 -20.12 3.73 -3.61
C LYS A 236 -19.18 2.64 -4.11
N GLU A 237 -18.63 2.80 -5.31
CA GLU A 237 -17.68 1.86 -5.90
C GLU A 237 -16.37 1.86 -5.12
N ALA A 238 -15.84 3.04 -4.77
CA ALA A 238 -14.61 3.18 -3.99
C ALA A 238 -14.75 2.57 -2.59
N LEU A 239 -15.84 2.87 -1.88
CA LEU A 239 -16.09 2.35 -0.54
C LEU A 239 -16.40 0.84 -0.55
N GLY A 240 -17.18 0.38 -1.53
CA GLY A 240 -17.46 -1.05 -1.73
C GLY A 240 -16.19 -1.84 -2.03
N ARG A 241 -15.26 -1.24 -2.79
CA ARG A 241 -13.96 -1.82 -3.09
C ARG A 241 -13.08 -1.96 -1.85
N SER A 242 -12.92 -0.89 -1.07
CA SER A 242 -12.20 -0.93 0.21
C SER A 242 -12.81 -1.98 1.16
N TYR A 243 -14.14 -2.02 1.25
CA TYR A 243 -14.84 -2.99 2.07
C TYR A 243 -14.53 -4.44 1.67
N GLY A 244 -14.52 -4.73 0.36
CA GLY A 244 -14.19 -6.06 -0.17
C GLY A 244 -12.77 -6.50 0.21
N LEU A 245 -11.80 -5.59 0.15
CA LEU A 245 -10.41 -5.88 0.48
C LEU A 245 -10.19 -6.15 1.98
N VAL A 246 -10.90 -5.44 2.85
CA VAL A 246 -10.70 -5.52 4.32
C VAL A 246 -11.54 -6.64 4.97
N ARG A 247 -12.59 -7.14 4.30
CA ARG A 247 -13.56 -8.09 4.90
C ARG A 247 -12.92 -9.32 5.54
N GLY A 248 -11.89 -9.91 4.91
CA GLY A 248 -11.22 -11.12 5.40
C GLY A 248 -10.07 -10.88 6.40
N SER A 249 -9.60 -9.64 6.54
CA SER A 249 -8.38 -9.28 7.28
C SER A 249 -8.62 -8.15 8.29
N TRP A 250 -9.88 -7.91 8.68
CA TRP A 250 -10.30 -6.76 9.49
C TRP A 250 -9.48 -6.56 10.76
N TRP A 251 -9.26 -7.62 11.55
CA TRP A 251 -8.49 -7.55 12.80
C TRP A 251 -7.03 -7.16 12.60
N ARG A 252 -6.43 -7.63 11.50
CA ARG A 252 -5.05 -7.29 11.13
C ARG A 252 -4.95 -5.82 10.73
N VAL A 253 -5.88 -5.34 9.88
CA VAL A 253 -5.93 -3.93 9.48
C VAL A 253 -6.16 -3.03 10.69
N PHE A 254 -7.09 -3.40 11.56
CA PHE A 254 -7.36 -2.67 12.81
C PHE A 254 -6.11 -2.62 13.71
N GLY A 255 -5.47 -3.75 13.98
CA GLY A 255 -4.28 -3.81 14.82
C GLY A 255 -3.10 -3.00 14.27
N ILE A 256 -2.83 -3.09 12.96
CA ILE A 256 -1.82 -2.26 12.30
C ILE A 256 -2.20 -0.78 12.38
N GLY A 257 -3.48 -0.46 12.10
CA GLY A 257 -4.01 0.90 12.18
C GLY A 257 -3.85 1.52 13.56
N VAL A 258 -4.12 0.77 14.64
CA VAL A 258 -3.90 1.23 16.02
C VAL A 258 -2.44 1.59 16.26
N VAL A 259 -1.49 0.77 15.80
CA VAL A 259 -0.05 1.07 15.96
C VAL A 259 0.33 2.35 15.23
N PHE A 260 -0.10 2.52 13.98
CA PHE A 260 0.15 3.76 13.23
C PHE A 260 -0.50 4.98 13.92
N VAL A 261 -1.75 4.86 14.37
CA VAL A 261 -2.45 5.94 15.08
C VAL A 261 -1.72 6.32 16.37
N VAL A 262 -1.27 5.35 17.18
CA VAL A 262 -0.50 5.61 18.40
C VAL A 262 0.81 6.33 18.07
N LEU A 263 1.56 5.85 17.07
CA LEU A 263 2.80 6.50 16.64
C LEU A 263 2.56 7.95 16.19
N LEU A 264 1.49 8.20 15.43
CA LEU A 264 1.13 9.54 14.96
C LEU A 264 0.68 10.44 16.11
N ILE A 265 -0.10 9.93 17.07
CA ILE A 265 -0.49 10.68 18.27
C ILE A 265 0.75 11.07 19.08
N LEU A 266 1.67 10.14 19.32
CA LEU A 266 2.91 10.42 20.05
C LEU A 266 3.75 11.48 19.32
N ALA A 267 3.89 11.35 17.99
CA ALA A 267 4.58 12.34 17.17
C ALA A 267 3.89 13.72 17.21
N SER A 268 2.56 13.78 17.17
CA SER A 268 1.81 15.03 17.28
C SER A 268 1.93 15.66 18.67
N LEU A 269 1.88 14.89 19.75
CA LEU A 269 2.01 15.41 21.12
C LEU A 269 3.39 16.02 21.37
N LEU A 270 4.45 15.40 20.84
CA LEU A 270 5.82 15.89 20.92
C LEU A 270 5.99 17.33 20.37
N VAL A 271 5.04 17.76 19.54
CA VAL A 271 5.11 18.96 18.70
C VAL A 271 4.14 20.00 19.14
N SER A 272 2.89 19.58 19.38
CA SER A 272 1.83 20.46 19.83
C SER A 272 2.22 21.11 21.15
N ILE A 273 2.91 20.41 22.06
CA ILE A 273 3.32 20.97 23.35
C ILE A 273 4.34 22.12 23.16
N PRO A 274 5.51 21.95 22.52
CA PRO A 274 6.41 23.06 22.23
C PRO A 274 5.76 24.16 21.37
N GLY A 275 4.97 23.76 20.37
CA GLY A 275 4.28 24.70 19.48
C GLY A 275 3.30 25.61 20.21
N SER A 276 2.52 25.08 21.15
CA SER A 276 1.62 25.86 22.00
C SER A 276 2.38 26.79 22.94
N ILE A 277 3.52 26.36 23.49
CA ILE A 277 4.38 27.23 24.31
C ILE A 277 4.87 28.42 23.48
N VAL A 278 5.43 28.16 22.29
CA VAL A 278 5.90 29.22 21.38
C VAL A 278 4.74 30.11 20.94
N SER A 279 3.58 29.54 20.64
CA SER A 279 2.37 30.28 20.24
C SER A 279 1.91 31.25 21.33
N GLY A 280 2.07 30.88 22.61
CA GLY A 280 1.77 31.76 23.75
C GLY A 280 2.64 33.03 23.79
N PHE A 281 3.87 32.98 23.27
CA PHE A 281 4.75 34.15 23.15
C PHE A 281 4.62 34.86 21.80
N ASN A 282 4.48 34.09 20.73
CA ASN A 282 4.32 34.57 19.37
C ASN A 282 3.45 33.59 18.59
N PHE A 283 2.18 33.97 18.40
CA PHE A 283 1.17 33.15 17.73
C PHE A 283 1.66 32.66 16.35
N ILE A 284 2.16 33.58 15.53
CA ILE A 284 2.61 33.30 14.16
C ILE A 284 3.74 32.27 14.16
N ALA A 285 4.76 32.47 15.00
CA ALA A 285 5.89 31.56 15.10
C ALA A 285 5.46 30.17 15.58
N GLY A 286 4.54 30.10 16.54
CA GLY A 286 3.98 28.84 17.03
C GLY A 286 3.21 28.08 15.94
N THR A 287 2.32 28.76 15.22
CA THR A 287 1.54 28.16 14.12
C THR A 287 2.45 27.65 13.00
N ILE A 288 3.44 28.43 12.57
CA ILE A 288 4.41 28.00 11.54
C ILE A 288 5.18 26.76 12.01
N LEU A 289 5.65 26.74 13.26
CA LEU A 289 6.40 25.62 13.82
C LEU A 289 5.56 24.33 13.82
N VAL A 290 4.30 24.41 14.25
CA VAL A 290 3.38 23.28 14.25
C VAL A 290 3.15 22.78 12.83
N SER A 291 2.88 23.66 11.86
CA SER A 291 2.61 23.25 10.48
C SER A 291 3.82 22.61 9.79
N VAL A 292 5.03 23.15 9.96
CA VAL A 292 6.27 22.55 9.43
C VAL A 292 6.44 21.13 9.95
N PHE A 293 6.17 20.92 11.24
CA PHE A 293 6.34 19.60 11.83
C PHE A 293 5.20 18.65 11.43
N VAL A 294 3.94 19.10 11.40
CA VAL A 294 2.83 18.30 10.88
C VAL A 294 3.12 17.83 9.46
N SER A 295 3.66 18.70 8.59
CA SER A 295 4.10 18.32 7.24
C SER A 295 5.21 17.26 7.21
N THR A 296 5.98 17.11 8.29
CA THR A 296 6.98 16.05 8.44
C THR A 296 6.36 14.73 8.91
N VAL A 297 5.31 14.77 9.73
CA VAL A 297 4.67 13.56 10.28
C VAL A 297 3.65 12.95 9.33
N THR A 298 2.83 13.79 8.69
CA THR A 298 1.72 13.36 7.83
C THR A 298 2.08 12.32 6.77
N PRO A 299 3.23 12.39 6.06
CA PRO A 299 3.57 11.38 5.06
C PRO A 299 3.66 9.95 5.59
N ILE A 300 4.06 9.78 6.86
CA ILE A 300 4.19 8.46 7.50
C ILE A 300 2.86 7.71 7.46
N ALA A 301 1.75 8.42 7.71
CA ALA A 301 0.41 7.86 7.71
C ALA A 301 0.00 7.37 6.31
N PHE A 302 0.20 8.22 5.28
CA PHE A 302 -0.19 7.90 3.91
C PHE A 302 0.69 6.82 3.27
N ILE A 303 1.99 6.83 3.54
CA ILE A 303 2.89 5.78 3.09
C ILE A 303 2.49 4.45 3.75
N GLY A 304 2.29 4.44 5.07
CA GLY A 304 1.81 3.24 5.79
C GLY A 304 0.48 2.71 5.25
N GLY A 305 -0.49 3.60 5.02
CA GLY A 305 -1.80 3.26 4.44
C GLY A 305 -1.68 2.61 3.06
N ALA A 306 -0.91 3.21 2.15
CA ALA A 306 -0.66 2.67 0.82
C ALA A 306 0.04 1.30 0.87
N LEU A 307 1.00 1.10 1.79
CA LEU A 307 1.66 -0.19 1.97
C LEU A 307 0.72 -1.28 2.49
N VAL A 308 -0.15 -0.97 3.45
CA VAL A 308 -1.15 -1.92 3.94
C VAL A 308 -2.13 -2.26 2.81
N TYR A 309 -2.54 -1.26 2.03
CA TYR A 309 -3.38 -1.49 0.86
C TYR A 309 -2.72 -2.43 -0.17
N PHE A 310 -1.44 -2.24 -0.48
CA PHE A 310 -0.70 -3.15 -1.35
C PHE A 310 -0.58 -4.55 -0.75
N ASP A 311 -0.26 -4.68 0.55
CA ASP A 311 -0.22 -5.97 1.24
C ASP A 311 -1.56 -6.72 1.18
N LEU A 312 -2.68 -6.02 1.34
CA LEU A 312 -4.01 -6.61 1.20
C LEU A 312 -4.27 -7.12 -0.22
N ARG A 313 -3.88 -6.35 -1.24
CA ARG A 313 -4.05 -6.76 -2.64
C ARG A 313 -3.13 -7.90 -3.03
N ILE A 314 -1.91 -7.95 -2.49
CA ILE A 314 -1.01 -9.10 -2.67
C ILE A 314 -1.65 -10.37 -2.11
N ARG A 315 -2.20 -10.31 -0.90
CA ARG A 315 -2.79 -11.46 -0.20
C ARG A 315 -4.12 -11.93 -0.81
N ASN A 316 -4.94 -11.01 -1.29
CA ASN A 316 -6.29 -11.32 -1.78
C ASN A 316 -6.34 -11.54 -3.31
N GLU A 317 -5.41 -10.95 -4.07
CA GLU A 317 -5.52 -10.85 -5.54
C GLU A 317 -4.21 -11.14 -6.27
N THR A 318 -3.17 -11.59 -5.56
CA THR A 318 -1.85 -11.86 -6.13
C THR A 318 -1.30 -10.64 -6.89
N TYR A 319 -1.44 -9.46 -6.28
CA TYR A 319 -1.10 -8.18 -6.90
C TYR A 319 0.39 -8.06 -7.25
N THR A 320 0.67 -7.68 -8.49
CA THR A 320 2.05 -7.57 -9.04
C THR A 320 2.38 -6.14 -9.44
N LEU A 321 3.68 -5.86 -9.60
CA LEU A 321 4.16 -4.55 -10.05
C LEU A 321 3.71 -4.20 -11.47
N GLY A 322 3.63 -5.20 -12.36
CA GLY A 322 3.10 -4.99 -13.71
C GLY A 322 1.65 -4.50 -13.68
N ARG A 323 0.82 -5.10 -12.81
CA ARG A 323 -0.56 -4.66 -12.62
C ARG A 323 -0.63 -3.26 -12.01
N MET A 324 0.21 -2.95 -11.03
CA MET A 324 0.32 -1.59 -10.49
C MET A 324 0.66 -0.56 -11.57
N ALA A 325 1.66 -0.84 -12.42
CA ALA A 325 2.04 0.06 -13.50
C ALA A 325 0.86 0.33 -14.46
N SER A 326 0.11 -0.72 -14.83
CA SER A 326 -1.04 -0.58 -15.72
C SER A 326 -2.19 0.22 -15.12
N GLU A 327 -2.45 0.08 -13.82
CA GLU A 327 -3.57 0.74 -13.14
C GLU A 327 -3.25 2.23 -12.87
N VAL A 328 -2.01 2.53 -12.50
CA VAL A 328 -1.55 3.88 -12.16
C VAL A 328 -1.41 4.78 -13.40
N ASP A 329 -1.16 4.20 -14.57
CA ASP A 329 -1.02 4.93 -15.84
C ASP A 329 -2.37 5.09 -16.59
N ALA A 330 -3.49 4.57 -16.04
CA ALA A 330 -4.83 4.59 -16.64
C ALA A 330 -5.71 5.80 -16.25
#